data_AF-A0A914YK52-F1
#
_entry.id   AF-A0A914YK52-F1
#
_cell.length_a   1.000
_cell.length_b   1.000
_cell.length_c   1.000
_cell.angle_alpha   90.00
_cell.angle_beta   90.00
_cell.angle_gamma   90.00
#
_symmetry.space_group_name_H-M   'P 1'
#
loop_
_entity.id
_entity.type
_entity.pdbx_description
1 polymer ?
#
loop_
_entity_poly.entity_id
_entity_poly.type
_entity_poly.pdbx_seq_one_letter_code
_entity_poly.pdbx_strand_id
1 'polypeptide(L)'
;MADVAEVQRAYDNKEVELQTRLTVRIEEFEKGEDGEWVKTIKRYETTAGRALLSEILPKGMPFTALNRALKKKEISRLINQSFRRCGLRATVIFADKLMQSGSVWQLVVVFPSP
;
A
#
# COMPACT_ATOMS: atom_id res chain seq x y z
N MET A 1 5.54 -2.65 -18.77
CA MET A 1 4.45 -3.06 -17.86
C MET A 1 4.88 -2.58 -16.49
N ALA A 2 4.15 -1.64 -15.91
CA ALA A 2 4.65 -0.91 -14.74
C ALA A 2 4.76 -1.79 -13.49
N ASP A 3 5.92 -1.74 -12.87
CA ASP A 3 6.17 -2.25 -11.52
C ASP A 3 6.20 -1.08 -10.53
N VAL A 4 6.09 -1.35 -9.23
CA VAL A 4 6.03 -0.28 -8.19
C VAL A 4 7.21 0.69 -8.29
N ALA A 5 8.41 0.20 -8.61
CA ALA A 5 9.61 1.01 -8.79
C ALA A 5 9.56 1.94 -10.02
N GLU A 6 8.77 1.59 -11.04
CA GLU A 6 8.53 2.45 -12.20
C GLU A 6 7.51 3.54 -11.84
N VAL A 7 6.47 3.18 -11.07
CA VAL A 7 5.49 4.14 -10.53
C VAL A 7 6.17 5.17 -9.62
N GLN A 8 7.11 4.75 -8.77
CA GLN A 8 7.86 5.67 -7.90
C GLN A 8 8.68 6.65 -8.72
N ARG A 9 9.42 6.17 -9.73
CA ARG A 9 10.21 7.03 -10.62
C ARG A 9 9.34 8.01 -11.40
N ALA A 10 8.21 7.55 -11.94
CA ALA A 10 7.27 8.41 -12.64
C ALA A 10 6.69 9.49 -11.71
N TYR A 11 6.43 9.15 -10.44
CA TYR A 11 6.01 10.13 -9.43
C TYR A 11 7.11 11.14 -9.10
N ASP A 12 8.35 10.68 -8.90
CA ASP A 12 9.50 11.54 -8.58
C ASP A 12 9.82 12.50 -9.74
N ASN A 13 9.64 12.04 -10.99
CA ASN A 13 9.76 12.85 -12.20
C ASN A 13 8.56 13.78 -12.44
N LYS A 14 7.51 13.71 -11.59
CA LYS A 14 6.24 14.44 -11.74
C LYS A 14 5.48 14.13 -13.04
N GLU A 15 5.70 12.96 -13.61
CA GLU A 15 4.98 12.46 -14.79
C GLU A 15 3.61 11.90 -14.44
N VAL A 16 3.42 11.44 -13.19
CA VAL A 16 2.14 10.93 -12.67
C VAL A 16 1.81 11.53 -11.30
N GLU A 17 0.51 11.70 -11.03
CA GLU A 17 0.00 12.10 -9.73
C GLU A 17 -0.45 10.89 -8.91
N LEU A 18 -0.57 11.07 -7.60
CA LEU A 18 -0.96 9.98 -6.68
C LEU A 18 -2.37 9.45 -6.93
N GLN A 19 -3.23 10.28 -7.53
CA GLN A 19 -4.59 9.92 -7.92
C GLN A 19 -4.68 9.31 -9.32
N THR A 20 -3.60 9.35 -10.12
CA THR A 20 -3.56 8.79 -11.47
C THR A 20 -3.85 7.29 -11.41
N ARG A 21 -4.88 6.86 -12.15
CA ARG A 21 -5.21 5.45 -12.31
C ARG A 21 -4.21 4.78 -13.22
N LEU A 22 -3.71 3.62 -12.79
CA LEU A 22 -2.73 2.85 -13.52
C LEU A 22 -2.91 1.36 -13.24
N THR A 23 -2.29 0.56 -14.10
CA THR A 23 -2.22 -0.88 -13.94
C THR A 23 -0.80 -1.27 -13.57
N VAL A 24 -0.61 -1.80 -12.38
CA VAL A 24 0.70 -2.14 -11.81
C VAL A 24 0.74 -3.58 -11.36
N ARG A 25 1.93 -4.18 -11.39
CA ARG A 25 2.21 -5.47 -10.76
C ARG A 25 2.60 -5.24 -9.31
N ILE A 26 1.83 -5.80 -8.40
CA ILE A 26 2.08 -5.77 -6.97
C ILE A 26 2.59 -7.14 -6.54
N GLU A 27 3.67 -7.13 -5.76
CA GLU A 27 4.19 -8.32 -5.12
C GLU A 27 3.47 -8.53 -3.78
N GLU A 28 2.82 -9.68 -3.64
CA GLU A 28 2.12 -10.07 -2.43
C GLU A 28 2.74 -11.35 -1.84
N PHE A 29 2.55 -11.56 -0.55
CA PHE A 29 3.01 -12.76 0.13
C PHE A 29 1.81 -13.51 0.68
N GLU A 30 1.56 -14.70 0.14
CA GLU A 30 0.52 -15.60 0.61
C GLU A 30 1.15 -16.69 1.48
N LYS A 31 0.42 -17.15 2.50
CA LYS A 31 0.91 -18.20 3.39
C LYS A 31 0.66 -19.55 2.71
N GLY A 32 1.73 -20.25 2.34
CA GLY A 32 1.68 -21.60 1.80
C GLY A 32 1.29 -22.64 2.85
N GLU A 33 1.00 -23.86 2.42
CA GLU A 33 0.58 -24.97 3.28
C GLU A 33 1.66 -25.33 4.32
N ASP A 34 2.94 -25.17 3.98
CA ASP A 34 4.08 -25.40 4.86
C ASP A 34 4.33 -24.27 5.88
N GLY A 35 3.50 -23.23 5.85
CA GLY A 35 3.65 -22.04 6.70
C GLY A 35 4.67 -21.03 6.18
N GLU A 36 5.31 -21.29 5.04
CA GLU A 36 6.21 -20.35 4.36
C GLU A 36 5.45 -19.26 3.59
N TRP A 37 6.09 -18.10 3.43
CA TRP A 37 5.55 -17.00 2.65
C TRP A 37 5.89 -17.17 1.17
N VAL A 38 4.90 -17.53 0.36
CA VAL A 38 5.05 -17.65 -1.09
C VAL A 38 4.85 -16.28 -1.73
N LYS A 39 5.84 -15.84 -2.49
CA LYS A 39 5.79 -14.59 -3.26
C LYS A 39 4.92 -14.79 -4.50
N THR A 40 3.82 -14.03 -4.59
CA THR A 40 2.89 -14.05 -5.71
C THR A 40 2.82 -12.66 -6.33
N ILE A 41 2.99 -12.56 -7.64
CA ILE A 41 2.88 -11.29 -8.36
C ILE A 41 1.49 -11.22 -8.98
N LYS A 42 0.69 -10.23 -8.59
CA LYS A 42 -0.64 -9.99 -9.15
C LYS A 42 -0.73 -8.61 -9.77
N ARG A 43 -1.47 -8.53 -10.87
CA ARG A 43 -1.77 -7.26 -11.53
C ARG A 43 -3.03 -6.66 -10.93
N TYR A 44 -2.96 -5.40 -10.54
CA TYR A 44 -4.11 -4.66 -10.05
C TYR A 44 -4.29 -3.36 -10.82
N GLU A 45 -5.55 -2.99 -11.03
CA GLU A 45 -5.94 -1.64 -11.39
C GLU A 45 -6.10 -0.83 -10.10
N THR A 46 -5.31 0.23 -9.96
CA THR A 46 -5.24 1.04 -8.74
C THR A 46 -4.76 2.46 -9.08
N THR A 47 -4.45 3.27 -8.07
CA THR A 47 -3.82 4.58 -8.27
C THR A 47 -2.34 4.55 -7.92
N ALA A 48 -1.55 5.47 -8.47
CA ALA A 48 -0.12 5.55 -8.17
C ALA A 48 0.16 5.58 -6.66
N GLY A 49 -0.56 6.41 -5.89
CA GLY A 49 -0.36 6.48 -4.44
C GLY A 49 -0.67 5.17 -3.71
N ARG A 50 -1.71 4.43 -4.13
CA ARG A 50 -2.03 3.12 -3.54
C ARG A 50 -1.02 2.06 -3.93
N ALA A 51 -0.50 2.11 -5.15
CA ALA A 51 0.56 1.22 -5.60
C ALA A 51 1.83 1.40 -4.76
N LEU A 52 2.25 2.63 -4.47
CA LEU A 52 3.42 2.92 -3.64
C LEU A 52 3.22 2.48 -2.19
N LEU A 53 2.00 2.67 -1.66
CA LEU A 53 1.64 2.17 -0.32
C LEU A 53 1.64 0.62 -0.22
N SER A 54 1.76 -0.12 -1.33
CA SER A 54 1.91 -1.58 -1.26
C SER A 54 3.23 -2.01 -0.62
N GLU A 55 4.30 -1.21 -0.74
CA GLU A 55 5.64 -1.56 -0.23
C GLU A 55 5.71 -1.56 1.31
N ILE A 56 4.83 -0.80 1.96
CA ILE A 56 4.76 -0.76 3.42
C ILE A 56 3.89 -1.90 3.97
N LEU A 57 3.09 -2.56 3.14
CA LEU A 57 2.13 -3.59 3.53
C LEU A 57 2.87 -4.81 4.12
N PRO A 58 2.48 -5.32 5.30
CA PRO A 58 3.15 -6.47 5.89
C PRO A 58 2.84 -7.76 5.12
N LYS A 59 3.80 -8.69 5.12
CA LYS A 59 3.63 -10.01 4.51
C LYS A 59 2.41 -10.73 5.10
N GLY A 60 1.52 -11.23 4.25
CA GLY A 60 0.26 -11.88 4.63
C GLY A 60 -0.99 -11.01 4.58
N MET A 61 -0.84 -9.72 4.29
CA MET A 61 -1.95 -8.85 3.95
C MET A 61 -2.14 -8.84 2.43
N PRO A 62 -3.38 -8.97 1.93
CA PRO A 62 -3.65 -8.78 0.51
C PRO A 62 -3.70 -7.29 0.17
N PHE A 63 -3.17 -6.91 -0.98
CA PHE A 63 -3.21 -5.58 -1.56
C PHE A 63 -4.65 -5.07 -1.74
N THR A 64 -5.61 -5.97 -1.97
CA THR A 64 -7.04 -5.62 -2.00
C THR A 64 -7.55 -5.02 -0.68
N ALA A 65 -6.87 -5.29 0.45
CA ALA A 65 -7.14 -4.60 1.71
C ALA A 65 -6.85 -3.10 1.61
N LEU A 66 -5.78 -2.74 0.89
CA LEU A 66 -5.30 -1.38 0.71
C LEU A 66 -5.93 -0.69 -0.52
N ASN A 67 -6.32 -1.44 -1.55
CA ASN A 67 -6.87 -0.92 -2.81
C ASN A 67 -8.33 -0.43 -2.68
N ARG A 68 -8.59 0.44 -1.70
CA ARG A 68 -9.89 1.05 -1.42
C ARG A 68 -9.69 2.45 -0.86
N ALA A 69 -10.78 3.20 -0.72
CA ALA A 69 -10.72 4.50 -0.06
C ALA A 69 -10.41 4.32 1.45
N LEU A 70 -9.19 4.68 1.86
CA LEU A 70 -8.72 4.57 3.25
C LEU A 70 -9.28 5.71 4.11
N LYS A 71 -10.56 5.59 4.50
CA LYS A 71 -11.17 6.46 5.52
C LYS A 71 -10.70 6.04 6.92
N LYS A 72 -10.89 6.90 7.93
CA LYS A 72 -10.55 6.61 9.35
C LYS A 72 -11.02 5.22 9.84
N LYS A 73 -12.24 4.81 9.46
CA LYS A 73 -12.79 3.48 9.78
C LYS A 73 -12.06 2.33 9.07
N GLU A 74 -11.71 2.52 7.79
CA GLU A 74 -11.00 1.51 7.01
C GLU A 74 -9.56 1.34 7.48
N ILE A 75 -8.88 2.43 7.86
CA ILE A 75 -7.54 2.37 8.47
C ILE A 75 -7.58 1.52 9.74
N SER A 76 -8.56 1.75 10.63
CA SER A 76 -8.72 0.95 11.85
C SER A 76 -8.97 -0.54 11.54
N ARG A 77 -9.77 -0.86 10.50
CA ARG A 77 -9.98 -2.24 10.05
C ARG A 77 -8.70 -2.87 9.52
N LEU A 78 -7.90 -2.12 8.79
CA LEU A 78 -6.67 -2.59 8.15
C LEU A 78 -5.58 -2.88 9.19
N ILE A 79 -5.43 -2.01 10.20
CA ILE A 79 -4.56 -2.25 11.36
C ILE A 79 -5.01 -3.49 12.14
N ASN A 80 -6.31 -3.64 12.41
CA ASN A 80 -6.84 -4.83 13.09
C ASN A 80 -6.60 -6.12 12.30
N GLN A 81 -6.74 -6.06 10.97
CA GLN A 81 -6.49 -7.21 10.10
C GLN A 81 -5.00 -7.58 10.08
N SER A 82 -4.11 -6.59 10.01
CA SER A 82 -2.66 -6.78 10.17
C SER A 82 -2.33 -7.42 11.51
N PHE A 83 -2.94 -6.96 12.61
CA PHE A 83 -2.71 -7.50 13.94
C PHE A 83 -3.04 -9.00 14.03
N ARG A 84 -4.18 -9.40 13.46
CA ARG A 84 -4.64 -10.80 13.46
C ARG A 84 -3.82 -11.72 12.56
N ARG A 85 -3.27 -11.21 11.46
CA ARG A 85 -2.55 -12.01 10.45
C ARG A 85 -1.04 -12.02 10.64
N CYS A 86 -0.46 -10.86 10.94
CA CYS A 86 0.98 -10.61 10.94
C CYS A 86 1.54 -10.43 12.36
N GLY A 87 0.67 -10.29 13.37
CA GLY A 87 1.04 -10.11 14.77
C GLY A 87 1.35 -8.65 15.15
N LEU A 88 1.67 -8.44 16.43
CA LEU A 88 1.85 -7.10 17.03
C LEU A 88 2.99 -6.32 16.38
N ARG A 89 4.20 -6.91 16.31
CA ARG A 89 5.41 -6.21 15.84
C ARG A 89 5.26 -5.71 14.40
N ALA A 90 4.79 -6.56 13.50
CA ALA A 90 4.56 -6.18 12.10
C ALA A 90 3.50 -5.08 11.97
N THR A 91 2.48 -5.11 12.81
CA THR A 91 1.39 -4.12 12.80
C THR A 91 1.84 -2.75 13.30
N VAL A 92 2.69 -2.69 14.33
CA VAL A 92 3.25 -1.43 14.83
C VAL A 92 4.10 -0.76 13.74
N ILE A 93 4.99 -1.52 13.10
CA ILE A 93 5.82 -1.03 11.99
C ILE A 93 4.95 -0.57 10.82
N PHE A 94 3.91 -1.34 10.49
CA PHE A 94 2.98 -0.98 9.42
C PHE A 94 2.21 0.30 9.72
N ALA A 95 1.67 0.46 10.93
CA ALA A 95 0.92 1.64 11.32
C ALA A 95 1.81 2.90 11.31
N ASP A 96 3.04 2.78 11.80
CA ASP A 96 4.02 3.87 11.79
C ASP A 96 4.39 4.29 10.35
N LYS A 97 4.72 3.32 9.49
CA LYS A 97 4.97 3.58 8.06
C LYS A 97 3.76 4.16 7.34
N LEU A 98 2.56 3.70 7.67
CA LEU A 98 1.30 4.23 7.11
C LEU A 98 1.09 5.68 7.55
N MET A 99 1.39 6.03 8.80
CA MET A 99 1.32 7.41 9.28
C MET A 99 2.37 8.30 8.63
N GLN A 100 3.63 7.85 8.54
CA GLN A 100 4.70 8.59 7.88
C GLN A 100 4.41 8.81 6.40
N SER A 101 4.00 7.74 5.70
CA SER A 101 3.53 7.83 4.32
C SER A 101 2.36 8.79 4.24
N GLY A 102 1.33 8.61 5.08
CA GLY A 102 0.17 9.49 5.15
C GLY A 102 0.55 10.95 5.29
N SER A 103 1.49 11.31 6.17
CA SER A 103 1.97 12.69 6.35
C SER A 103 2.79 13.21 5.16
N VAL A 104 3.68 12.38 4.60
CA VAL A 104 4.51 12.73 3.44
C VAL A 104 3.65 12.93 2.20
N TRP A 105 2.68 12.04 1.96
CA TRP A 105 1.74 12.14 0.85
C TRP A 105 0.62 13.16 1.11
N GLN A 106 0.22 13.41 2.36
CA GLN A 106 -0.77 14.45 2.72
C GLN A 106 -0.21 15.86 2.59
N LEU A 107 1.10 16.05 2.74
CA LEU A 107 1.81 17.27 2.29
C LEU A 107 1.71 17.50 0.78
N VAL A 108 1.37 16.46 -0.01
CA VAL A 108 1.24 16.54 -1.47
C VAL A 108 -0.22 16.40 -1.96
N VAL A 109 -1.17 15.87 -1.16
CA VAL A 109 -2.48 15.44 -1.68
C VAL A 109 -3.70 16.16 -1.09
N VAL A 110 -3.69 16.80 0.08
CA VAL A 110 -4.92 17.46 0.56
C VAL A 110 -4.66 18.69 1.42
N PHE A 111 -4.60 19.85 0.77
CA PHE A 111 -5.48 20.99 1.06
C PHE A 111 -5.54 21.85 -0.20
N PRO A 112 -6.71 22.10 -0.83
CA PRO A 112 -6.82 23.29 -1.66
C PRO A 112 -6.48 24.47 -0.74
N SER A 113 -5.41 25.18 -1.06
CA SER A 113 -5.05 26.42 -0.39
C SER A 113 -5.80 27.56 -1.07
N PRO A 114 -6.07 28.63 -0.32
CA PRO A 114 -7.35 28.98 0.30
C PRO A 114 -8.51 29.23 -0.68
#